data_AF-A0A969HL54-F1
#
_entry.id   AF-A0A969HL54-F1
#
_cell.length_a   1.000
_cell.length_b   1.000
_cell.length_c   1.000
_cell.angle_alpha   90.00
_cell.angle_beta   90.00
_cell.angle_gamma   90.00
#
_symmetry.space_group_name_H-M   'P 1'
#
loop_
_entity.id
_entity.type
_entity.pdbx_description
1 polymer ?
#
loop_
_entity_poly.entity_id
_entity_poly.type
_entity_poly.pdbx_seq_one_letter_code
_entity_poly.pdbx_strand_id
1 'polypeptide(L)'
;MKKLITTLILPGLLATMATQCPEDDGTITPCQYISCQDETLTERLIDVEGEIIRMSGIDNLPAEMGGVIYGIQLDAQYFGQPGYTITDDILVPCEELPDEFKEHNLRVLVSGNRKSCCRLLSLPNLLSGFGCKLELTAIRRKITND
;
A
#
# COMPACT_ATOMS: atom_id res chain seq x y z
N MET A 1 54.92 -54.45 3.05
CA MET A 1 53.72 -54.92 2.32
C MET A 1 52.49 -54.23 2.89
N LYS A 2 51.51 -53.89 2.02
CA LYS A 2 50.24 -53.13 2.24
C LYS A 2 50.45 -51.61 2.37
N LYS A 3 50.26 -50.75 1.35
CA LYS A 3 49.12 -50.36 0.46
C LYS A 3 48.00 -49.51 1.11
N LEU A 4 47.63 -48.47 0.34
CA LEU A 4 46.46 -47.56 0.35
C LEU A 4 46.67 -46.21 1.06
N ILE A 5 46.89 -45.10 0.32
CA ILE A 5 45.90 -44.25 -0.41
C ILE A 5 44.99 -43.56 0.61
N THR A 6 44.96 -42.23 0.75
CA THR A 6 44.04 -41.37 -0.01
C THR A 6 44.37 -39.89 0.19
N THR A 7 44.44 -39.17 -0.94
CA THR A 7 44.55 -37.72 -1.15
C THR A 7 43.43 -36.93 -0.49
N LEU A 8 43.71 -35.73 0.04
CA LEU A 8 42.69 -34.67 0.08
C LEU A 8 43.35 -33.28 -0.11
N ILE A 9 43.25 -32.77 -1.33
CA ILE A 9 43.45 -31.37 -1.67
C ILE A 9 42.06 -30.75 -1.69
N LEU A 10 41.83 -29.67 -0.93
CA LEU A 10 40.66 -28.82 -1.12
C LEU A 10 41.06 -27.34 -0.95
N PRO A 11 41.12 -26.55 -2.03
CA PRO A 11 41.12 -25.10 -1.95
C PRO A 11 39.67 -24.65 -1.75
N GLY A 12 39.34 -24.19 -0.54
CA GLY A 12 38.05 -23.57 -0.24
C GLY A 12 37.97 -22.17 -0.83
N LEU A 13 37.40 -22.08 -2.04
CA LEU A 13 36.96 -20.82 -2.65
C LEU A 13 35.70 -20.37 -1.89
N LEU A 14 35.84 -19.47 -0.91
CA LEU A 14 34.70 -18.77 -0.30
C LEU A 14 34.14 -17.79 -1.34
N ALA A 15 33.20 -18.26 -2.16
CA ALA A 15 32.29 -17.38 -2.87
C ALA A 15 31.33 -16.78 -1.83
N THR A 16 31.64 -15.57 -1.36
CA THR A 16 30.67 -14.73 -0.65
C THR A 16 29.58 -14.38 -1.66
N MET A 17 28.51 -15.18 -1.67
CA MET A 17 27.26 -14.80 -2.31
C MET A 17 26.79 -13.53 -1.61
N ALA A 18 26.97 -12.39 -2.28
CA ALA A 18 26.28 -11.17 -1.93
C ALA A 18 24.79 -11.44 -2.12
N THR A 19 24.12 -11.85 -1.04
CA THR A 19 22.68 -11.69 -0.91
C THR A 19 22.43 -10.19 -0.97
N GLN A 20 22.16 -9.69 -2.18
CA GLN A 20 21.50 -8.41 -2.37
C GLN A 20 20.13 -8.57 -1.70
N CYS A 21 20.01 -8.08 -0.46
CA CYS A 21 18.71 -7.85 0.12
C CYS A 21 17.97 -6.92 -0.86
N PRO A 22 16.73 -7.24 -1.28
CA PRO A 22 15.94 -6.28 -2.00
C PRO A 22 15.86 -5.02 -1.14
N GLU A 23 16.24 -3.89 -1.73
CA GLU A 23 16.12 -2.59 -1.09
C GLU A 23 14.63 -2.36 -0.84
N ASP A 24 14.25 -2.31 0.44
CA ASP A 24 12.93 -1.90 0.87
C ASP A 24 12.76 -0.42 0.47
N ASP A 25 11.89 -0.16 -0.50
CA ASP A 25 11.67 1.17 -1.07
C ASP A 25 10.86 2.08 -0.13
N GLY A 26 10.46 1.55 1.03
CA GLY A 26 9.68 2.26 2.04
C GLY A 26 8.21 2.42 1.66
N THR A 27 7.71 1.75 0.62
CA THR A 27 6.29 1.76 0.26
C THR A 27 5.52 0.70 1.05
N ILE A 28 4.44 1.11 1.73
CA ILE A 28 3.64 0.23 2.59
C ILE A 28 2.27 0.02 1.96
N THR A 29 1.88 -1.24 1.79
CA THR A 29 0.51 -1.64 1.45
C THR A 29 -0.32 -1.89 2.70
N PRO A 30 -1.35 -1.07 3.02
CA PRO A 30 -2.05 -1.11 4.30
C PRO A 30 -2.77 -2.43 4.61
N CYS A 31 -3.24 -3.14 3.58
CA CYS A 31 -4.02 -4.36 3.75
C CYS A 31 -3.21 -5.60 4.12
N GLN A 32 -1.88 -5.55 4.08
CA GLN A 32 -1.05 -6.70 4.48
C GLN A 32 -1.10 -6.96 5.99
N TYR A 33 -1.36 -5.93 6.79
CA TYR A 33 -1.27 -5.97 8.25
C TYR A 33 -2.63 -6.00 8.96
N ILE A 34 -3.69 -5.58 8.26
CA ILE A 34 -5.06 -5.58 8.77
C ILE A 34 -5.90 -6.52 7.91
N SER A 35 -6.02 -7.77 8.37
CA SER A 35 -6.98 -8.71 7.81
C SER A 35 -8.30 -8.59 8.57
N CYS A 36 -9.37 -8.13 7.89
CA CYS A 36 -10.71 -8.26 8.44
C CYS A 36 -11.19 -9.71 8.26
N GLN A 37 -11.57 -10.36 9.36
CA GLN A 37 -12.28 -11.64 9.27
C GLN A 37 -13.67 -11.39 8.66
N ASP A 38 -14.09 -12.26 7.75
CA ASP A 38 -15.40 -12.22 7.07
C ASP A 38 -15.67 -10.95 6.26
N GLU A 39 -14.66 -10.45 5.53
CA GLU A 39 -14.85 -9.33 4.62
C GLU A 39 -15.81 -9.67 3.46
N THR A 40 -16.67 -8.71 3.12
CA THR A 40 -17.64 -8.86 2.04
C THR A 40 -17.52 -7.72 1.05
N LEU A 41 -17.96 -7.96 -0.18
CA LEU A 41 -18.14 -6.90 -1.17
C LEU A 41 -19.29 -5.99 -0.73
N THR A 42 -19.01 -4.69 -0.55
CA THR A 42 -20.04 -3.70 -0.24
C THR A 42 -20.47 -2.95 -1.49
N GLU A 43 -19.53 -2.63 -2.37
CA GLU A 43 -19.80 -1.82 -3.56
C GLU A 43 -18.81 -2.12 -4.68
N ARG A 44 -19.30 -2.07 -5.92
CA ARG A 44 -18.47 -2.14 -7.13
C ARG A 44 -18.40 -0.78 -7.77
N LEU A 45 -17.19 -0.25 -7.88
CA LEU A 45 -16.87 1.05 -8.45
C LEU A 45 -16.48 0.86 -9.91
N ILE A 46 -17.06 1.66 -10.80
CA ILE A 46 -16.76 1.63 -12.23
C ILE A 46 -16.49 3.06 -12.68
N ASP A 47 -15.23 3.35 -12.98
CA ASP A 47 -14.72 4.65 -13.43
C ASP A 47 -15.23 5.80 -12.55
N VAL A 48 -15.23 5.59 -11.23
CA VAL A 48 -15.63 6.58 -10.25
C VAL A 48 -14.50 7.58 -10.09
N GLU A 49 -14.86 8.85 -10.04
CA GLU A 49 -13.90 9.93 -9.83
C GLU A 49 -13.37 9.95 -8.39
N GLY A 50 -12.07 10.12 -8.24
CA GLY A 50 -11.43 10.26 -6.95
C GLY A 50 -10.17 11.14 -6.99
N GLU A 51 -9.65 11.41 -5.80
CA GLU A 51 -8.40 12.13 -5.59
C GLU A 51 -7.39 11.29 -4.83
N ILE A 52 -6.15 11.27 -5.28
CA ILE A 52 -5.07 10.66 -4.51
C ILE A 52 -4.72 11.53 -3.31
N ILE A 53 -4.86 10.96 -2.12
CA ILE A 53 -4.46 11.58 -0.87
C ILE A 53 -3.19 10.91 -0.33
N ARG A 54 -2.25 11.72 0.12
CA ARG A 54 -0.99 11.26 0.72
C ARG A 54 -1.07 11.42 2.24
N MET A 55 -0.90 10.32 2.97
CA MET A 55 -1.05 10.25 4.42
C MET A 55 0.26 9.80 5.06
N SER A 56 0.65 10.42 6.17
CA SER A 56 1.89 10.12 6.90
C SER A 56 1.57 9.93 8.38
N GLY A 57 2.23 8.94 9.02
CA GLY A 57 2.16 8.69 10.47
C GLY A 57 0.80 8.13 10.95
N ILE A 58 0.59 6.83 10.81
CA ILE A 58 -0.64 6.12 11.22
C ILE A 58 -0.31 5.03 12.25
N ASP A 59 -1.02 5.01 13.38
CA ASP A 59 -0.69 4.21 14.58
C ASP A 59 -1.00 2.71 14.48
N ASN A 60 -1.93 2.33 13.59
CA ASN A 60 -2.22 0.91 13.36
C ASN A 60 -1.16 0.21 12.50
N LEU A 61 -0.11 0.93 12.10
CA LEU A 61 1.06 0.37 11.43
C LEU A 61 2.24 0.31 12.41
N PRO A 62 3.06 -0.75 12.37
CA PRO A 62 4.23 -0.90 13.22
C PRO A 62 5.12 0.36 13.24
N ALA A 63 5.66 0.74 14.41
CA ALA A 63 6.38 2.00 14.61
C ALA A 63 7.66 2.17 13.76
N GLU A 64 8.21 1.09 13.23
CA GLU A 64 9.33 1.09 12.26
C GLU A 64 8.88 1.44 10.83
N MET A 65 7.56 1.51 10.61
CA MET A 65 6.87 1.70 9.33
C MET A 65 6.20 3.08 9.25
N GLY A 66 6.91 4.14 9.65
CA GLY A 66 6.50 5.55 9.50
C GLY A 66 6.41 6.02 8.04
N GLY A 67 5.99 5.14 7.14
CA GLY A 67 5.92 5.35 5.70
C GLY A 67 4.67 6.10 5.26
N VAL A 68 4.63 6.35 3.97
CA VAL A 68 3.59 7.11 3.31
C VAL A 68 2.53 6.15 2.80
N ILE A 69 1.28 6.42 3.12
CA ILE A 69 0.15 5.68 2.56
C ILE A 69 -0.54 6.58 1.54
N TYR A 70 -0.85 6.00 0.39
CA TYR A 70 -1.70 6.64 -0.60
C TYR A 70 -3.09 6.06 -0.53
N GLY A 71 -4.08 6.93 -0.34
CA GLY A 71 -5.50 6.60 -0.39
C GLY A 71 -6.18 7.32 -1.54
N ILE A 72 -7.45 7.00 -1.78
CA ILE A 72 -8.30 7.63 -2.78
C ILE A 72 -9.51 8.23 -2.06
N GLN A 73 -9.61 9.56 -2.01
CA GLN A 73 -10.83 10.24 -1.56
C GLN A 73 -11.85 10.21 -2.70
N LEU A 74 -13.08 9.75 -2.44
CA LEU A 74 -14.17 9.76 -3.43
C LEU A 74 -15.09 10.96 -3.32
N ASP A 75 -15.17 11.61 -2.17
CA ASP A 75 -16.09 12.70 -1.95
C ASP A 75 -15.55 14.02 -2.52
N ALA A 76 -16.26 14.50 -3.54
CA ALA A 76 -15.85 15.64 -4.33
C ALA A 76 -15.81 16.97 -3.58
N GLN A 77 -16.54 17.08 -2.46
CA GLN A 77 -16.50 18.30 -1.65
C GLN A 77 -15.12 18.51 -0.97
N TYR A 78 -14.31 17.45 -0.87
CA TYR A 78 -13.00 17.50 -0.22
C TYR A 78 -11.83 17.53 -1.21
N PHE A 79 -12.10 17.57 -2.52
CA PHE A 79 -11.05 17.62 -3.53
C PHE A 79 -10.25 18.92 -3.47
N GLY A 80 -8.92 18.80 -3.58
CA GLY A 80 -7.97 19.90 -3.53
C GLY A 80 -7.87 20.59 -2.16
N GLN A 81 -8.56 20.08 -1.14
CA GLN A 81 -8.46 20.63 0.21
C GLN A 81 -7.12 20.24 0.84
N PRO A 82 -6.49 21.13 1.63
CA PRO A 82 -5.28 20.78 2.34
C PRO A 82 -5.59 19.73 3.41
N GLY A 83 -5.11 18.51 3.21
CA GLY A 83 -5.31 17.38 4.12
C GLY A 83 -6.45 16.46 3.67
N TYR A 84 -6.89 15.60 4.58
CA TYR A 84 -7.97 14.64 4.32
C TYR A 84 -8.98 14.67 5.46
N THR A 85 -10.25 14.45 5.12
CA THR A 85 -11.32 14.33 6.11
C THR A 85 -11.45 12.87 6.55
N ILE A 86 -11.58 12.65 7.85
CA ILE A 86 -11.79 11.32 8.45
C ILE A 86 -13.21 10.84 8.08
N THR A 87 -13.35 10.24 6.90
CA THR A 87 -14.61 9.66 6.42
C THR A 87 -14.39 8.24 5.89
N ASP A 88 -15.49 7.52 5.72
CA ASP A 88 -15.48 6.19 5.09
C ASP A 88 -15.35 6.27 3.55
N ASP A 89 -15.35 7.49 2.98
CA ASP A 89 -15.19 7.74 1.54
C ASP A 89 -13.72 7.74 1.09
N ILE A 90 -12.79 7.63 2.05
CA ILE A 90 -11.41 7.31 1.77
C ILE A 90 -11.31 5.81 1.49
N LEU A 91 -10.78 5.48 0.33
CA LEU A 91 -10.48 4.13 -0.07
C LEU A 91 -8.98 3.87 0.01
N VAL A 92 -8.65 2.69 0.49
CA VAL A 92 -7.27 2.27 0.75
C VAL A 92 -6.97 1.08 -0.16
N PRO A 93 -6.19 1.29 -1.24
CA PRO A 93 -5.72 0.21 -2.08
C PRO A 93 -4.92 -0.80 -1.28
N CYS A 94 -5.22 -2.08 -1.48
CA CYS A 94 -4.44 -3.15 -0.86
C CYS A 94 -3.16 -3.48 -1.60
N GLU A 95 -3.20 -3.29 -2.91
CA GLU A 95 -2.01 -3.32 -3.73
C GLU A 95 -1.44 -1.91 -3.77
N GLU A 96 -0.12 -1.85 -3.95
CA GLU A 96 0.57 -0.59 -4.07
C GLU A 96 0.09 0.15 -5.33
N LEU A 97 -0.15 1.46 -5.19
CA LEU A 97 -0.44 2.27 -6.38
C LEU A 97 0.80 2.34 -7.27
N PRO A 98 0.67 2.24 -8.60
CA PRO A 98 1.78 2.51 -9.50
C PRO A 98 2.36 3.91 -9.26
N ASP A 99 3.67 4.06 -9.42
CA ASP A 99 4.40 5.29 -9.09
C ASP A 99 3.84 6.54 -9.78
N GLU A 100 3.35 6.39 -11.02
CA GLU A 100 2.74 7.49 -11.77
C GLU A 100 1.43 8.01 -11.14
N PHE A 101 0.87 7.31 -10.17
CA PHE A 101 -0.30 7.71 -9.40
C PHE A 101 0.01 8.09 -7.94
N LYS A 102 1.27 7.97 -7.48
CA LYS A 102 1.70 8.34 -6.11
C LYS A 102 1.91 9.85 -5.92
N GLU A 103 0.99 10.65 -6.46
CA GLU A 103 1.04 12.11 -6.45
C GLU A 103 -0.16 12.66 -5.66
N HIS A 104 0.09 13.46 -4.61
CA HIS A 104 -0.99 14.04 -3.83
C HIS A 104 -1.82 15.01 -4.68
N ASN A 105 -3.15 15.02 -4.49
CA ASN A 105 -4.14 15.80 -5.23
C ASN A 105 -4.28 15.41 -6.70
N LEU A 106 -3.73 14.26 -7.11
CA LEU A 106 -3.92 13.75 -8.46
C LEU A 106 -5.37 13.28 -8.65
N ARG A 107 -6.03 13.87 -9.67
CA ARG A 107 -7.38 13.49 -10.09
C ARG A 107 -7.34 12.19 -10.90
N VAL A 108 -8.14 11.21 -10.48
CA VAL A 108 -8.16 9.88 -11.11
C VAL A 108 -9.59 9.38 -11.34
N LEU A 109 -9.72 8.43 -12.27
CA LEU A 109 -10.88 7.56 -12.38
C LEU A 109 -10.46 6.18 -11.89
N VAL A 110 -11.22 5.61 -10.96
CA VAL A 110 -10.92 4.35 -10.31
C VAL A 110 -12.04 3.34 -10.53
N SER A 111 -11.65 2.10 -10.79
CA SER A 111 -12.55 0.95 -10.84
C SER A 111 -12.05 -0.11 -9.88
N GLY A 112 -12.96 -0.74 -9.13
CA GLY A 112 -12.58 -1.76 -8.16
C GLY A 112 -13.73 -2.20 -7.28
N ASN A 113 -13.39 -2.98 -6.27
CA ASN A 113 -14.34 -3.50 -5.30
C ASN A 113 -14.05 -2.90 -3.92
N ARG A 114 -14.99 -2.12 -3.39
CA ARG A 114 -14.98 -1.70 -1.99
C ARG A 114 -15.39 -2.88 -1.12
N LYS A 115 -14.67 -3.11 -0.04
CA LYS A 115 -14.97 -4.16 0.94
C LYS A 115 -15.56 -3.56 2.21
N SER A 116 -16.21 -4.40 3.00
CA SER A 116 -16.72 -4.05 4.34
C SER A 116 -15.62 -3.79 5.38
N CYS A 117 -14.38 -4.15 5.05
CA CYS A 117 -13.21 -3.91 5.89
C CYS A 117 -12.86 -2.42 5.90
N CYS A 118 -13.30 -1.70 6.93
CA CYS A 118 -13.02 -0.28 7.14
C CYS A 118 -12.23 -0.05 8.44
N ARG A 119 -11.83 1.20 8.68
CA ARG A 119 -10.96 1.60 9.80
C ARG A 119 -9.54 1.06 9.66
N LEU A 120 -9.08 0.95 8.41
CA LEU A 120 -7.71 0.55 8.10
C LEU A 120 -6.69 1.59 8.55
N LEU A 121 -7.11 2.85 8.68
CA LEU A 121 -6.26 3.97 9.04
C LEU A 121 -6.72 4.56 10.37
N SER A 122 -5.77 4.93 11.24
CA SER A 122 -6.02 5.63 12.50
C SER A 122 -4.99 6.74 12.67
N LEU A 123 -5.38 7.84 13.33
CA LEU A 123 -4.45 8.94 13.57
C LEU A 123 -3.71 8.75 14.90
N PRO A 124 -2.45 9.21 15.01
CA PRO A 124 -1.56 8.89 16.12
C PRO A 124 -1.96 9.44 17.49
N ASN A 125 -3.06 10.18 17.55
CA ASN A 125 -3.61 10.78 18.76
C ASN A 125 -5.16 10.74 18.79
N LEU A 126 -5.80 10.08 17.82
CA LEU A 126 -7.24 9.98 17.75
C LEU A 126 -7.65 8.52 17.70
N LEU A 127 -8.55 8.12 18.61
CA LEU A 127 -9.12 6.78 18.67
C LEU A 127 -10.11 6.49 17.52
N SER A 128 -10.24 7.40 16.55
CA SER A 128 -11.11 7.25 15.39
C SER A 128 -10.35 6.61 14.23
N GLY A 129 -10.79 5.42 13.82
CA GLY A 129 -10.36 4.81 12.57
C GLY A 129 -11.21 5.25 11.38
N PHE A 130 -10.62 5.28 10.19
CA PHE A 130 -11.26 5.64 8.92
C PHE A 130 -10.63 4.88 7.76
N GLY A 131 -11.18 5.08 6.56
CA GLY A 131 -10.70 4.45 5.34
C GLY A 131 -11.20 3.01 5.18
N CYS A 132 -11.69 2.68 3.99
CA CYS A 132 -12.17 1.36 3.63
C CYS A 132 -11.27 0.67 2.62
N LYS A 133 -11.16 -0.64 2.74
CA LYS A 133 -10.40 -1.50 1.83
C LYS A 133 -10.94 -1.40 0.40
N LEU A 134 -10.01 -1.24 -0.54
CA LEU A 134 -10.27 -1.29 -1.98
C LEU A 134 -9.40 -2.35 -2.64
N GLU A 135 -10.05 -3.30 -3.31
CA GLU A 135 -9.41 -4.10 -4.34
C GLU A 135 -9.48 -3.33 -5.66
N LEU A 136 -8.41 -2.60 -5.94
CA LEU A 136 -8.28 -1.79 -7.14
C LEU A 136 -8.15 -2.70 -8.36
N THR A 137 -8.92 -2.43 -9.40
CA THR A 137 -8.87 -3.20 -10.67
C THR A 137 -8.39 -2.35 -11.84
N ALA A 138 -8.64 -1.04 -11.80
CA ALA A 138 -8.10 -0.10 -12.76
C ALA A 138 -8.01 1.31 -12.14
N ILE A 139 -7.00 2.05 -12.55
CA ILE A 139 -6.81 3.47 -12.24
C ILE A 139 -6.29 4.18 -13.48
N ARG A 140 -6.79 5.38 -13.73
CA ARG A 140 -6.30 6.24 -14.82
C ARG A 140 -6.41 7.70 -14.44
N ARG A 141 -5.54 8.54 -14.99
CA ARG A 141 -5.60 9.98 -14.77
C ARG A 141 -6.93 10.51 -15.31
N LYS A 142 -7.61 11.36 -14.54
CA LYS A 142 -8.74 12.13 -15.04
C LYS A 142 -8.16 13.29 -15.86
N ILE A 143 -8.49 13.34 -17.14
CA ILE A 143 -8.11 14.46 -18.00
C ILE A 143 -9.01 15.64 -17.63
N THR A 144 -8.46 16.62 -16.92
CA THR A 144 -9.08 17.94 -16.77
C THR A 144 -8.62 18.78 -17.96
N ASN A 145 -9.56 19.10 -18.85
CA ASN A 145 -9.34 20.16 -19.84
C ASN A 145 -9.55 21.48 -19.10
N ASP A 146 -8.47 22.09 -18.63
CA ASP A 146 -8.47 23.48 -18.14
C ASP A 146 -8.63 24.48 -19.30
#